data_AF-A0A959TMD4-F1
#
_entry.id   AF-A0A959TMD4-F1
#
_cell.length_a   1.000
_cell.length_b   1.000
_cell.length_c   1.000
_cell.angle_alpha   90.00
_cell.angle_beta   90.00
_cell.angle_gamma   90.00
#
_symmetry.space_group_name_H-M   'P 1'
#
loop_
_entity.id
_entity.type
_entity.pdbx_description
1 polymer ?
#
loop_
_entity_poly.entity_id
_entity_poly.type
_entity_poly.pdbx_seq_one_letter_code
_entity_poly.pdbx_strand_id
1 'polypeptide(L)'
;MKRYRHLFFDLDHTLWDFETNSRDTLHELHATERLVERGIMDPAESIDAYEEVNEGLWRRYESGHIDRHVLRVLRFRNTLLRFGVKDDKLADRMGHDYLALTPKRKNLMPGARE
;
A
#
# COMPACT_ATOMS: atom_id res chain seq x y z
N MET A 1 33.23 19.49 17.62
CA MET A 1 32.09 18.78 16.99
C MET A 1 31.99 19.18 15.53
N LYS A 2 31.75 18.23 14.61
CA LYS A 2 31.44 18.57 13.22
C LYS A 2 30.00 19.09 13.14
N ARG A 3 29.79 20.22 12.46
CA ARG A 3 28.45 20.74 12.13
C ARG A 3 28.06 20.22 10.75
N TYR A 4 26.96 19.48 10.68
CA TYR A 4 26.36 19.08 9.41
C TYR A 4 25.67 20.29 8.77
N ARG A 5 25.84 20.44 7.45
CA ARG A 5 25.15 21.49 6.66
C ARG A 5 23.93 20.96 5.92
N HIS A 6 23.89 19.65 5.69
CA HIS A 6 22.85 18.97 4.94
C HIS A 6 22.43 17.74 5.72
N LEU A 7 21.12 17.53 5.81
CA LEU A 7 20.49 16.34 6.34
C LEU A 7 19.55 15.83 5.26
N PHE A 8 19.66 14.55 4.94
CA PHE A 8 18.77 13.85 4.02
C PHE A 8 17.92 12.90 4.84
N PHE A 9 16.60 13.06 4.74
CA PHE A 9 15.64 12.18 5.39
C PHE A 9 14.97 11.34 4.33
N ASP A 10 14.83 10.06 4.64
CA ASP A 10 13.80 9.26 3.98
C ASP A 10 12.41 9.73 4.44
N LEU A 11 11.39 9.47 3.63
CA LEU A 11 10.02 9.87 3.96
C LEU A 11 9.30 8.76 4.70
N ASP A 12 9.13 7.61 4.04
CA ASP A 12 8.33 6.49 4.52
C ASP A 12 9.05 5.80 5.70
N HIS A 13 8.30 5.47 6.76
CA HIS A 13 8.83 4.90 8.00
C HIS A 13 9.87 5.76 8.76
N THR A 14 10.14 6.99 8.29
CA THR A 14 11.06 7.94 8.95
C THR A 14 10.31 9.18 9.43
N LEU A 15 9.62 9.88 8.54
CA LEU A 15 8.81 11.06 8.87
C LEU A 15 7.32 10.75 8.75
N TRP A 16 6.95 10.01 7.70
CA TRP A 16 5.58 9.68 7.37
C TRP A 16 5.29 8.24 7.78
N ASP A 17 4.22 8.03 8.56
CA ASP A 17 3.83 6.70 9.04
C ASP A 17 3.16 5.91 7.91
N PHE A 18 3.99 5.34 7.06
CA PHE A 18 3.54 4.64 5.86
C PHE A 18 2.62 3.47 6.18
N GLU A 19 2.93 2.70 7.22
CA GLU A 19 2.18 1.52 7.61
C GLU A 19 0.74 1.88 8.00
N THR A 20 0.57 2.77 8.98
CA THR A 20 -0.77 3.20 9.42
C THR A 20 -1.54 3.86 8.28
N ASN A 21 -0.89 4.75 7.52
CA ASN A 21 -1.54 5.44 6.41
C ASN A 21 -1.95 4.49 5.27
N SER A 22 -1.15 3.47 4.98
CA SER A 22 -1.47 2.44 4.00
C SER A 22 -2.65 1.60 4.47
N ARG A 23 -2.63 1.10 5.71
CA ARG A 23 -3.73 0.30 6.29
C ARG A 23 -5.05 1.07 6.35
N ASP A 24 -5.02 2.34 6.76
CA ASP A 24 -6.20 3.22 6.73
C ASP A 24 -6.79 3.34 5.32
N THR A 25 -5.92 3.44 4.31
CA THR A 25 -6.35 3.53 2.92
C THR A 25 -6.96 2.23 2.43
N LEU A 26 -6.35 1.09 2.76
CA LEU A 26 -6.88 -0.22 2.38
C LEU A 26 -8.21 -0.53 3.08
N HIS A 27 -8.37 -0.13 4.34
CA HIS A 27 -9.65 -0.19 5.05
C HIS A 27 -10.74 0.61 4.34
N GLU A 28 -10.43 1.85 3.92
CA GLU A 28 -11.37 2.66 3.14
C GLU A 28 -11.73 2.00 1.82
N LEU A 29 -10.74 1.50 1.07
CA LEU A 29 -10.96 0.81 -0.20
C LEU A 29 -11.80 -0.46 -0.05
N HIS A 30 -11.60 -1.21 1.03
CA HIS A 30 -12.39 -2.40 1.31
C HIS A 30 -13.90 -2.05 1.40
N ALA A 31 -14.21 -0.95 2.09
CA ALA A 31 -15.58 -0.47 2.22
C ALA A 31 -16.13 0.12 0.92
N THR A 32 -15.38 1.01 0.24
CA THR A 32 -15.86 1.74 -0.94
C THR A 32 -16.06 0.83 -2.16
N GLU A 33 -15.22 -0.19 -2.33
CA GLU A 33 -15.35 -1.19 -3.41
C GLU A 33 -16.27 -2.37 -3.03
N ARG A 34 -16.91 -2.31 -1.85
CA ARG A 34 -17.90 -3.28 -1.36
C ARG A 34 -17.36 -4.72 -1.38
N LEU A 35 -16.14 -4.92 -0.86
CA LEU A 35 -15.44 -6.21 -0.97
C LEU A 35 -16.15 -7.35 -0.22
N VAL A 36 -16.94 -7.03 0.81
CA VAL A 36 -17.83 -7.99 1.49
C VAL A 36 -18.79 -8.67 0.51
N GLU A 37 -19.36 -7.92 -0.45
CA GLU A 37 -20.27 -8.47 -1.46
C GLU A 37 -19.56 -9.36 -2.49
N ARG A 38 -18.23 -9.31 -2.50
CA ARG A 38 -17.35 -10.11 -3.35
C ARG A 38 -16.75 -11.30 -2.60
N GLY A 39 -17.17 -11.54 -1.36
CA GLY A 39 -16.73 -12.68 -0.54
C GLY A 39 -15.51 -12.40 0.34
N ILE A 40 -15.02 -11.16 0.39
CA ILE A 40 -13.90 -10.76 1.26
C ILE A 40 -14.51 -10.11 2.50
N MET A 41 -14.77 -10.91 3.52
CA MET A 41 -15.60 -10.50 4.66
C MET A 41 -14.85 -9.64 5.68
N ASP A 42 -13.58 -9.97 5.94
CA ASP A 42 -12.76 -9.29 6.93
C ASP A 42 -11.77 -8.34 6.24
N PRO A 43 -11.85 -7.03 6.51
CA PRO A 43 -10.84 -6.08 6.05
C PRO A 43 -9.43 -6.45 6.50
N ALA A 44 -9.25 -6.93 7.74
CA ALA A 44 -7.93 -7.27 8.26
C ALA A 44 -7.26 -8.37 7.43
N GLU A 45 -8.00 -9.45 7.13
CA GLU A 45 -7.54 -10.53 6.26
C GLU A 45 -7.12 -10.02 4.88
N SER A 46 -7.90 -9.12 4.28
CA SER A 46 -7.60 -8.54 2.96
C SER A 46 -6.37 -7.63 2.96
N ILE A 47 -6.13 -6.93 4.07
CA ILE A 47 -4.99 -6.04 4.26
C ILE A 47 -3.71 -6.85 4.46
N ASP A 48 -3.75 -7.86 5.32
CA ASP A 48 -2.59 -8.71 5.59
C ASP A 48 -2.19 -9.46 4.30
N ALA A 49 -3.16 -9.96 3.53
CA ALA A 49 -2.91 -10.56 2.22
C ALA A 49 -2.32 -9.55 1.21
N TYR A 50 -2.72 -8.27 1.27
CA TYR A 50 -2.12 -7.21 0.45
C TYR A 50 -0.68 -6.94 0.86
N GLU A 51 -0.39 -6.84 2.15
CA GLU A 51 0.95 -6.57 2.67
C GLU A 51 1.94 -7.67 2.24
N GLU A 52 1.57 -8.94 2.40
CA GLU A 52 2.38 -10.09 1.94
C GLU A 52 2.68 -10.03 0.44
N VAL A 53 1.65 -9.78 -0.38
CA VAL A 53 1.78 -9.69 -1.84
C VAL A 53 2.65 -8.50 -2.23
N ASN A 54 2.42 -7.34 -1.61
CA ASN A 54 3.11 -6.11 -1.90
C ASN A 54 4.61 -6.22 -1.53
N GLU A 55 4.93 -6.76 -0.36
CA GLU A 55 6.31 -7.01 0.07
C GLU A 55 7.05 -7.94 -0.90
N GLY A 56 6.41 -9.05 -1.30
CA GLY A 56 6.99 -9.96 -2.28
C GLY A 56 7.25 -9.31 -3.65
N LEU A 57 6.37 -8.40 -4.09
CA LEU A 57 6.56 -7.65 -5.33
C LEU A 57 7.64 -6.59 -5.21
N TRP A 58 7.76 -5.91 -4.06
CA TRP A 58 8.86 -4.98 -3.79
C TRP A 58 10.21 -5.66 -3.86
N ARG A 59 10.38 -6.83 -3.22
CA ARG A 59 11.62 -7.62 -3.32
C ARG A 59 11.99 -7.95 -4.77
N ARG A 60 11.00 -8.25 -5.62
CA ARG A 60 11.22 -8.49 -7.06
C ARG A 60 11.58 -7.23 -7.82
N TYR A 61 10.98 -6.09 -7.47
CA TYR A 61 11.30 -4.81 -8.08
C TYR A 61 12.71 -4.34 -7.72
N GLU A 62 13.09 -4.42 -6.44
CA GLU A 62 14.42 -4.02 -5.94
C GLU A 62 15.55 -4.88 -6.53
N SER A 63 15.26 -6.14 -6.82
CA SER A 63 16.19 -7.05 -7.52
C SER A 63 16.14 -6.92 -9.05
N GLY A 64 15.36 -6.00 -9.61
CA GLY A 64 15.29 -5.72 -11.05
C GLY A 64 14.51 -6.74 -11.89
N HIS A 65 13.77 -7.67 -11.26
CA HIS A 65 13.00 -8.70 -11.98
C HIS A 65 11.68 -8.19 -12.57
N ILE A 66 11.13 -7.11 -12.02
CA ILE A 66 9.94 -6.43 -12.52
C ILE A 66 10.15 -4.93 -12.48
N ASP A 67 9.44 -4.20 -13.33
CA ASP A 67 9.41 -2.75 -13.25
C ASP A 67 8.31 -2.23 -12.30
N ARG A 68 8.33 -0.92 -12.06
CA ARG A 68 7.38 -0.23 -11.18
C ARG A 68 5.94 -0.30 -11.67
N HIS A 69 5.70 -0.33 -12.97
CA HIS A 69 4.36 -0.45 -13.54
C HIS A 69 3.79 -1.84 -13.25
N VAL A 70 4.59 -2.89 -13.46
CA VAL A 70 4.24 -4.28 -13.14
C VAL A 70 3.92 -4.43 -11.65
N LEU A 71 4.75 -3.88 -10.74
CA LEU A 71 4.46 -3.90 -9.30
C LEU A 71 3.09 -3.30 -8.98
N ARG A 72 2.80 -2.12 -9.54
CA ARG A 72 1.55 -1.38 -9.26
C ARG A 72 0.30 -2.14 -9.71
N VAL A 73 0.36 -2.79 -10.86
CA VAL A 73 -0.75 -3.59 -11.39
C VAL A 73 -0.90 -4.89 -10.59
N LEU A 74 0.21 -5.58 -10.34
CA LEU A 74 0.16 -6.91 -9.74
C LEU A 74 -0.24 -6.89 -8.27
N ARG A 75 0.06 -5.84 -7.49
CA ARG A 75 -0.22 -5.86 -6.05
C ARG A 75 -1.71 -6.05 -5.75
N PHE A 76 -2.61 -5.29 -6.36
CA PHE A 76 -4.05 -5.45 -6.13
C PHE A 76 -4.63 -6.66 -6.84
N ARG A 77 -4.16 -6.94 -8.06
CA ARG A 77 -4.60 -8.12 -8.80
C ARG A 77 -4.30 -9.41 -8.02
N ASN A 78 -3.08 -9.56 -7.54
CA ASN A 78 -2.65 -10.76 -6.83
C ASN A 78 -3.31 -10.88 -5.46
N THR A 79 -3.56 -9.76 -4.75
CA THR A 79 -4.37 -9.78 -3.52
C THR A 79 -5.78 -10.31 -3.79
N LEU A 80 -6.50 -9.75 -4.77
CA LEU A 80 -7.87 -10.20 -5.09
C LEU A 80 -7.93 -11.67 -5.51
N LEU A 81 -6.91 -12.15 -6.23
CA LEU A 81 -6.80 -13.55 -6.61
C LEU A 81 -6.67 -14.50 -5.41
N ARG A 82 -6.10 -14.07 -4.26
CA ARG A 82 -6.07 -14.87 -3.03
C ARG A 82 -7.48 -15.22 -2.52
N PHE A 83 -8.44 -14.34 -2.78
CA PHE A 83 -9.84 -14.48 -2.39
C PHE A 83 -10.72 -15.02 -3.52
N GLY A 84 -10.12 -15.49 -4.62
CA GLY A 84 -10.86 -16.01 -5.78
C GLY A 84 -11.54 -14.92 -6.63
N VAL A 85 -11.28 -13.64 -6.38
CA VAL A 85 -11.85 -12.52 -7.14
C VAL A 85 -11.01 -12.27 -8.39
N LYS A 86 -11.58 -12.61 -9.55
CA LYS A 86 -10.96 -12.41 -10.87
C LYS A 86 -11.57 -11.21 -11.59
N ASP A 87 -11.28 -10.01 -11.09
CA ASP A 87 -11.81 -8.74 -11.63
C ASP A 87 -10.67 -7.73 -11.82
N ASP A 88 -10.10 -7.71 -13.03
CA ASP A 88 -8.98 -6.80 -13.35
C ASP A 88 -9.41 -5.32 -13.30
N LYS A 89 -10.67 -5.01 -13.61
CA LYS A 89 -11.19 -3.63 -13.53
C LYS A 89 -11.28 -3.15 -12.08
N LEU A 90 -11.65 -4.04 -11.16
CA LEU A 90 -11.61 -3.75 -9.73
C LEU A 90 -10.17 -3.53 -9.26
N ALA A 91 -9.25 -4.43 -9.65
CA ALA A 91 -7.84 -4.30 -9.29
C ALA A 91 -7.24 -2.95 -9.73
N ASP A 92 -7.55 -2.52 -10.96
CA ASP A 92 -7.08 -1.25 -11.51
C ASP A 92 -7.66 -0.04 -10.76
N ARG A 93 -8.96 -0.06 -10.45
CA ARG A 93 -9.59 1.01 -9.65
C ARG A 93 -8.99 1.11 -8.25
N MET A 94 -8.88 -0.01 -7.55
CA MET A 94 -8.24 -0.05 -6.23
C MET A 94 -6.79 0.45 -6.30
N GLY A 95 -6.04 0.06 -7.33
CA GLY A 95 -4.67 0.52 -7.56
C GLY A 95 -4.56 2.03 -7.77
N HIS A 96 -5.47 2.60 -8.57
CA HIS A 96 -5.54 4.04 -8.82
C HIS A 96 -5.94 4.80 -7.55
N ASP A 97 -7.00 4.37 -6.89
CA ASP A 97 -7.55 5.07 -5.73
C ASP A 97 -6.62 4.98 -4.52
N TYR A 98 -5.93 3.85 -4.33
CA TYR A 98 -4.85 3.74 -3.34
C TYR A 98 -3.77 4.82 -3.59
N LEU A 99 -3.28 4.96 -4.83
CA LEU A 99 -2.27 5.97 -5.16
C LEU A 99 -2.78 7.40 -4.99
N ALA A 100 -4.08 7.63 -5.16
CA ALA A 100 -4.71 8.94 -4.99
C ALA A 100 -5.02 9.30 -3.53
N LEU A 101 -5.30 8.30 -2.68
CA LEU A 101 -5.75 8.47 -1.31
C LEU A 101 -4.62 8.36 -0.28
N THR A 102 -3.71 7.40 -0.43
CA THR A 102 -2.60 7.17 0.51
C THR A 102 -1.79 8.43 0.80
N PRO A 103 -1.37 9.25 -0.19
CA PRO A 103 -0.59 10.47 0.06
C PRO A 103 -1.36 11.58 0.79
N LYS A 104 -2.69 11.48 0.90
CA LYS A 104 -3.53 12.47 1.62
C LYS A 104 -3.64 12.17 3.11
N ARG A 105 -3.20 10.99 3.54
CA ARG A 105 -3.17 10.61 4.95
C ARG A 105 -2.10 11.40 5.71
N LYS A 106 -2.32 11.57 7.01
CA LYS A 106 -1.60 12.57 7.82
C LYS A 106 -0.88 11.97 9.03
N ASN A 107 -0.90 10.64 9.21
CA ASN A 107 -0.17 10.05 10.31
C ASN A 107 1.34 10.21 10.06
N LEU A 108 2.05 10.61 11.12
CA LEU A 108 3.49 10.86 11.10
C LEU A 108 4.16 9.97 12.14
N MET A 109 5.43 9.66 11.92
CA MET A 109 6.24 8.96 12.92
C MET A 109 6.34 9.80 14.20
N PRO A 110 6.41 9.17 15.39
CA PRO A 110 6.63 9.89 16.65
C PRO A 110 7.84 10.82 16.56
N GLY A 111 7.67 12.09 16.94
CA GLY A 111 8.73 13.12 16.90
C GLY A 111 9.01 13.73 15.52
N ALA A 112 8.30 13.32 14.46
CA ALA A 112 8.47 13.93 13.13
C ALA A 112 7.98 15.40 13.07
N ARG A 113 7.10 15.81 13.99
CA ARG A 113 6.65 17.19 14.17
C ARG A 113 6.72 17.57 15.65
N GLU A 114 7.58 18.53 15.97
CA GLU A 114 7.73 19.18 17.29
C GLU A 114 7.58 20.71 17.15
#